data_AF-A0A315XLC1-F1
#
_entry.id   AF-A0A315XLC1-F1
#
_cell.length_a   1.000
_cell.length_b   1.000
_cell.length_c   1.000
_cell.angle_alpha   90.00
_cell.angle_beta   90.00
_cell.angle_gamma   90.00
#
_symmetry.space_group_name_H-M   'P 1'
#
loop_
_entity.id
_entity.type
_entity.pdbx_description
1 polymer ?
#
loop_
_entity_poly.entity_id
_entity_poly.type
_entity_poly.pdbx_seq_one_letter_code
_entity_poly.pdbx_strand_id
1 'polypeptide(L)'
;MIELVVFDLDNVIIDGEAIDEIGKLANVEDDIAAITEKAMQGEIDFETSIKDRVQLLEGTSIEDIEKLADELPLMPGACKTIKCLKEKDVDVAIISGSFDVVADKVKDKLGVDTVYTNSFTVEDGKLTGEVTGPLVSGNKLDVLKDHVEKAGIALENVVAVGDGANDISMIESAGCGIAFNAKDSVKEIADVVVEEKDLCKVLCEILNQLTTETVEDEIEEATEEEASEEEVVAEAAEEEATEEAVEEEATEEVAEEEAEEEAAEEEVADETVEEEASEEEATEEVAEEEATEEAAEEEAPKEEFVLADTMEGVRKQKDEKEAEIAKVAEEREEFNKTAREQRKIRDELNASLKENLNKAIEFRNERNEINKQVEEAKKARNEANAKIKSLEWNSGKRNKIKIENEIKKIDKIIETRVLDIKKENQLVKNANDLRKQLMEIHEDEAAKGEAEELKKVSEEEHEKVIELSEKAQAAHEEMLKYFRKTDDIRTAADEAHKKFIEARRNASEKHEEFKAILSDIHVINKKLGSNKPKRRKSDNKGSSGSNKNREERQRAQEIFEKFKQGGKVSTEEILLLQKYNIG
;
A
#
# COMPACT_ATOMS: atom_id res chain seq x y z
N MET A 1 11.14 -19.91 -12.86
CA MET A 1 11.56 -20.53 -11.58
C MET A 1 12.34 -19.53 -10.77
N ILE A 2 11.91 -19.23 -9.55
CA ILE A 2 12.64 -18.32 -8.64
C ILE A 2 13.96 -18.95 -8.21
N GLU A 3 15.07 -18.29 -8.53
CA GLU A 3 16.45 -18.72 -8.23
C GLU A 3 17.06 -17.96 -7.05
N LEU A 4 16.62 -16.72 -6.81
CA LEU A 4 17.16 -15.81 -5.79
C LEU A 4 16.06 -15.04 -5.05
N VAL A 5 16.16 -14.94 -3.73
CA VAL A 5 15.37 -14.00 -2.92
C VAL A 5 16.28 -12.98 -2.25
N VAL A 6 15.93 -11.70 -2.37
CA VAL A 6 16.68 -10.58 -1.80
C VAL A 6 15.83 -9.80 -0.79
N PHE A 7 16.38 -9.56 0.39
CA PHE A 7 15.71 -8.83 1.49
C PHE A 7 16.44 -7.52 1.84
N ASP A 8 15.72 -6.51 2.33
CA ASP A 8 16.33 -5.50 3.23
C ASP A 8 16.70 -6.12 4.59
N LEU A 9 17.52 -5.42 5.36
CA LEU A 9 17.89 -5.78 6.72
C LEU A 9 16.95 -5.11 7.74
N ASP A 10 16.97 -3.77 7.78
CA ASP A 10 16.15 -2.95 8.67
C ASP A 10 14.66 -3.09 8.32
N ASN A 11 13.78 -3.07 9.33
CA ASN A 11 12.32 -3.30 9.25
C ASN A 11 11.81 -4.58 8.55
N VAL A 12 12.68 -5.38 7.92
CA VAL A 12 12.33 -6.59 7.16
C VAL A 12 12.88 -7.85 7.83
N ILE A 13 14.21 -7.96 7.99
CA ILE A 13 14.86 -9.08 8.69
C ILE A 13 15.05 -8.78 10.19
N ILE A 14 15.24 -7.50 10.54
CA ILE A 14 15.29 -6.96 11.90
C ILE A 14 13.99 -6.21 12.16
N ASP A 15 13.44 -6.32 13.37
CA ASP A 15 12.28 -5.50 13.79
C ASP A 15 12.74 -4.12 14.33
N GLY A 16 13.13 -3.24 13.41
CA GLY A 16 13.55 -1.86 13.66
C GLY A 16 14.62 -1.34 12.68
N GLU A 17 14.99 -0.06 12.80
CA GLU A 17 16.14 0.56 12.09
C GLU A 17 17.39 0.53 12.99
N ALA A 18 18.45 -0.15 12.54
CA ALA A 18 19.68 -0.30 13.30
C ALA A 18 20.39 1.05 13.60
N ILE A 19 20.26 2.04 12.72
CA ILE A 19 20.87 3.36 12.92
C ILE A 19 20.25 4.13 14.10
N ASP A 20 18.96 3.94 14.35
CA ASP A 20 18.24 4.61 15.45
C ASP A 20 18.58 3.95 16.79
N GLU A 21 18.72 2.63 16.84
CA GLU A 21 19.19 1.93 18.05
C GLU A 21 20.65 2.30 18.40
N ILE A 22 21.52 2.45 17.40
CA ILE A 22 22.87 2.99 17.61
C ILE A 22 22.81 4.47 18.03
N GLY A 23 21.83 5.23 17.52
CA GLY A 23 21.52 6.60 17.93
C GLY A 23 21.18 6.73 19.41
N LYS A 24 20.36 5.82 19.96
CA LYS A 24 20.05 5.74 21.40
C LYS A 24 21.28 5.41 22.23
N LEU A 25 22.10 4.45 21.79
CA LEU A 25 23.38 4.11 22.43
C LEU A 25 24.33 5.33 22.47
N ALA A 26 24.35 6.13 21.41
CA ALA A 26 25.13 7.37 21.31
C ALA A 26 24.46 8.60 21.98
N ASN A 27 23.20 8.50 22.41
CA ASN A 27 22.38 9.59 22.98
C ASN A 27 22.13 10.76 21.99
N VAL A 28 21.92 10.45 20.71
CA VAL A 28 21.66 11.40 19.60
C VAL A 28 20.40 11.06 18.79
N GLU A 29 19.49 10.28 19.38
CA GLU A 29 18.22 9.83 18.78
C GLU A 29 17.37 10.98 18.21
N ASP A 30 17.19 12.08 18.94
CA ASP A 30 16.45 13.27 18.50
C ASP A 30 17.07 13.92 17.24
N ASP A 31 18.40 14.04 17.20
CA ASP A 31 19.13 14.66 16.09
C ASP A 31 19.12 13.77 14.82
N ILE A 32 19.18 12.44 15.00
CA ILE A 32 19.04 11.46 13.92
C ILE A 32 17.62 11.48 13.34
N ALA A 33 16.59 11.43 14.18
CA ALA A 33 15.19 11.53 13.74
C ALA A 33 14.93 12.83 12.96
N ALA A 34 15.50 13.95 13.41
CA ALA A 34 15.41 15.23 12.73
C ALA A 34 16.17 15.30 11.38
N ILE A 35 17.03 14.33 11.04
CA ILE A 35 17.64 14.17 9.72
C ILE A 35 16.81 13.20 8.87
N THR A 36 16.35 12.09 9.45
CA THR A 36 15.44 11.13 8.80
C THR A 36 14.17 11.82 8.30
N GLU A 37 13.54 12.69 9.10
CA GLU A 37 12.35 13.44 8.69
C GLU A 37 12.63 14.34 7.46
N LYS A 38 13.76 15.05 7.43
CA LYS A 38 14.15 15.89 6.28
C LYS A 38 14.39 15.08 5.00
N ALA A 39 14.94 13.88 5.13
CA ALA A 39 15.12 12.97 4.01
C ALA A 39 13.77 12.47 3.48
N MET A 40 12.82 12.12 4.36
CA MET A 40 11.46 11.73 3.98
C MET A 40 10.66 12.89 3.37
N GLN A 41 10.90 14.14 3.80
CA GLN A 41 10.35 15.35 3.18
C GLN A 41 11.03 15.73 1.85
N GLY A 42 12.14 15.08 1.49
CA GLY A 42 12.91 15.36 0.26
C GLY A 42 13.74 16.65 0.32
N GLU A 43 14.04 17.18 1.51
CA GLU A 43 14.92 18.35 1.67
C GLU A 43 16.40 17.99 1.44
N ILE A 44 16.78 16.74 1.67
CA ILE A 44 18.13 16.18 1.50
C ILE A 44 18.07 14.84 0.76
N ASP A 45 19.13 14.50 0.02
CA ASP A 45 19.26 13.20 -0.64
C ASP A 45 19.77 12.10 0.33
N PHE A 46 19.69 10.84 -0.10
CA PHE A 46 20.08 9.69 0.72
C PHE A 46 21.58 9.69 1.06
N GLU A 47 22.45 10.07 0.11
CA GLU A 47 23.91 10.14 0.33
C GLU A 47 24.26 11.17 1.42
N THR A 48 23.56 12.31 1.45
CA THR A 48 23.69 13.33 2.49
C THR A 48 23.08 12.84 3.81
N SER A 49 21.86 12.29 3.78
CA SER A 49 21.15 11.79 4.97
C SER A 49 21.93 10.69 5.72
N ILE A 50 22.49 9.72 5.01
CA ILE A 50 23.27 8.65 5.67
C ILE A 50 24.58 9.19 6.27
N LYS A 51 25.23 10.15 5.62
CA LYS A 51 26.47 10.77 6.12
C LYS A 51 26.21 11.67 7.32
N ASP A 52 25.20 12.53 7.26
CA ASP A 52 24.85 13.44 8.36
C ASP A 52 24.41 12.64 9.61
N ARG A 53 23.63 11.55 9.43
CA ARG A 53 23.28 10.64 10.55
C ARG A 53 24.49 9.92 11.13
N VAL A 54 25.39 9.37 10.29
CA VAL A 54 26.59 8.67 10.79
C VAL A 54 27.59 9.62 11.45
N GLN A 55 27.70 10.88 11.01
CA GLN A 55 28.57 11.89 11.63
C GLN A 55 28.18 12.17 13.09
N LEU A 56 26.89 12.07 13.46
CA LEU A 56 26.43 12.18 14.85
C LEU A 56 26.90 11.04 15.75
N LEU A 57 27.28 9.89 15.17
CA LEU A 57 27.74 8.70 15.88
C LEU A 57 29.26 8.73 16.16
N GLU A 58 29.97 9.80 15.79
CA GLU A 58 31.42 9.97 15.99
C GLU A 58 31.82 9.72 17.46
N GLY A 59 32.82 8.88 17.67
CA GLY A 59 33.33 8.52 18.99
C GLY A 59 32.55 7.39 19.69
N THR A 60 31.47 6.87 19.11
CA THR A 60 30.76 5.67 19.61
C THR A 60 31.67 4.44 19.56
N SER A 61 31.55 3.55 20.53
CA SER A 61 32.40 2.36 20.72
C SER A 61 31.95 1.20 19.83
N ILE A 62 32.87 0.65 19.03
CA ILE A 62 32.55 -0.48 18.13
C ILE A 62 32.11 -1.72 18.91
N GLU A 63 32.76 -2.01 20.04
CA GLU A 63 32.42 -3.14 20.90
C GLU A 63 31.00 -3.03 21.47
N ASP A 64 30.43 -1.83 21.62
CA ASP A 64 29.09 -1.64 22.18
C ASP A 64 28.01 -1.71 21.09
N ILE A 65 28.34 -1.34 19.85
CA ILE A 65 27.51 -1.59 18.66
C ILE A 65 27.45 -3.10 18.36
N GLU A 66 28.57 -3.82 18.48
CA GLU A 66 28.61 -5.28 18.31
C GLU A 66 27.69 -6.03 19.30
N LYS A 67 27.59 -5.54 20.54
CA LYS A 67 26.67 -6.08 21.57
C LYS A 67 25.22 -5.77 21.23
N LEU A 68 24.92 -4.53 20.82
CA LEU A 68 23.60 -4.13 20.36
C LEU A 68 23.13 -5.02 19.20
N ALA A 69 23.99 -5.29 18.22
CA ALA A 69 23.70 -6.19 17.09
C ALA A 69 23.44 -7.66 17.50
N ASP A 70 24.01 -8.12 18.62
CA ASP A 70 23.67 -9.43 19.20
C ASP A 70 22.27 -9.41 19.84
N GLU A 71 21.87 -8.29 20.46
CA GLU A 71 20.59 -8.11 21.15
C GLU A 71 19.41 -7.71 20.23
N LEU A 72 19.66 -7.18 19.02
CA LEU A 72 18.61 -6.78 18.08
C LEU A 72 17.63 -7.93 17.73
N PRO A 73 16.31 -7.68 17.78
CA PRO A 73 15.30 -8.68 17.48
C PRO A 73 15.23 -8.97 15.97
N LEU A 74 15.24 -10.25 15.62
CA LEU A 74 14.89 -10.68 14.27
C LEU A 74 13.37 -10.65 14.10
N MET A 75 12.92 -10.26 12.90
CA MET A 75 11.50 -10.27 12.52
C MET A 75 10.90 -11.67 12.74
N PRO A 76 9.63 -11.79 13.20
CA PRO A 76 8.94 -13.08 13.23
C PRO A 76 9.01 -13.77 11.87
N GLY A 77 9.20 -15.09 11.90
CA GLY A 77 9.38 -15.91 10.71
C GLY A 77 10.79 -15.92 10.10
N ALA A 78 11.65 -14.91 10.29
CA ALA A 78 12.93 -14.74 9.56
C ALA A 78 13.78 -16.03 9.49
N CYS A 79 14.04 -16.65 10.65
CA CYS A 79 14.82 -17.89 10.76
C CYS A 79 14.19 -19.10 10.06
N LYS A 80 12.85 -19.13 9.95
CA LYS A 80 12.09 -20.21 9.30
C LYS A 80 12.04 -19.99 7.79
N THR A 81 11.83 -18.74 7.35
CA THR A 81 11.78 -18.34 5.93
C THR A 81 13.11 -18.63 5.24
N ILE A 82 14.22 -18.07 5.73
CA ILE A 82 15.55 -18.27 5.11
C ILE A 82 15.97 -19.74 5.13
N LYS A 83 15.63 -20.48 6.20
CA LYS A 83 15.89 -21.93 6.26
C LYS A 83 15.08 -22.70 5.21
N CYS A 84 13.81 -22.36 5.01
CA CYS A 84 12.95 -23.04 4.03
C CYS A 84 13.35 -22.75 2.58
N LEU A 85 13.76 -21.52 2.26
CA LEU A 85 14.30 -21.16 0.94
C LEU A 85 15.56 -21.96 0.61
N LYS A 86 16.48 -22.07 1.57
CA LYS A 86 17.70 -22.90 1.45
C LYS A 86 17.44 -24.40 1.39
N GLU A 87 16.39 -24.89 2.06
CA GLU A 87 15.93 -26.29 1.95
C GLU A 87 15.22 -26.58 0.60
N LYS A 88 15.11 -25.56 -0.27
CA LYS A 88 14.62 -25.63 -1.66
C LYS A 88 15.68 -25.20 -2.69
N ASP A 89 16.95 -25.13 -2.28
CA ASP A 89 18.09 -24.73 -3.12
C ASP A 89 17.96 -23.33 -3.76
N VAL A 90 17.14 -22.44 -3.18
CA VAL A 90 16.99 -21.03 -3.60
C VAL A 90 18.05 -20.17 -2.90
N ASP A 91 18.80 -19.36 -3.67
CA ASP A 91 19.80 -18.46 -3.11
C ASP A 91 19.16 -17.32 -2.30
N VAL A 92 19.86 -16.86 -1.26
CA VAL A 92 19.40 -15.77 -0.40
C VAL A 92 20.48 -14.70 -0.26
N ALA A 93 20.11 -13.45 -0.57
CA ALA A 93 20.94 -12.28 -0.35
C ALA A 93 20.24 -11.22 0.50
N ILE A 94 21.03 -10.36 1.16
CA ILE A 94 20.55 -9.16 1.84
C ILE A 94 21.21 -7.95 1.18
N ILE A 95 20.42 -6.92 0.82
CA ILE A 95 20.92 -5.65 0.27
C ILE A 95 20.30 -4.51 1.10
N SER A 96 21.11 -3.83 1.92
CA SER A 96 20.61 -2.83 2.88
C SER A 96 21.48 -1.58 2.99
N GLY A 97 20.83 -0.43 3.18
CA GLY A 97 21.53 0.83 3.50
C GLY A 97 22.20 0.84 4.89
N SER A 98 21.90 -0.18 5.70
CA SER A 98 22.46 -0.45 7.03
C SER A 98 23.96 -0.78 7.03
N PHE A 99 24.47 -1.27 8.17
CA PHE A 99 25.90 -1.42 8.44
C PHE A 99 26.37 -2.87 8.59
N ASP A 100 27.56 -3.16 8.06
CA ASP A 100 28.27 -4.43 8.16
C ASP A 100 28.33 -5.02 9.59
N VAL A 101 28.63 -4.20 10.60
CA VAL A 101 28.69 -4.62 12.03
C VAL A 101 27.40 -5.30 12.49
N VAL A 102 26.25 -4.89 11.95
CA VAL A 102 24.93 -5.44 12.26
C VAL A 102 24.59 -6.60 11.32
N ALA A 103 24.85 -6.39 10.03
CA ALA A 103 24.55 -7.33 8.98
C ALA A 103 25.31 -8.65 9.13
N ASP A 104 26.58 -8.64 9.56
CA ASP A 104 27.37 -9.85 9.83
C ASP A 104 26.83 -10.65 11.03
N LYS A 105 26.27 -10.00 12.07
CA LYS A 105 25.60 -10.73 13.17
C LYS A 105 24.32 -11.41 12.70
N VAL A 106 23.54 -10.74 11.85
CA VAL A 106 22.34 -11.33 11.22
C VAL A 106 22.72 -12.45 10.24
N LYS A 107 23.82 -12.27 9.50
CA LYS A 107 24.41 -13.27 8.62
C LYS A 107 24.77 -14.55 9.37
N ASP A 108 25.47 -14.44 10.50
CA ASP A 108 25.82 -15.59 11.35
C ASP A 108 24.57 -16.22 12.01
N LYS A 109 23.60 -15.42 12.48
CA LYS A 109 22.34 -15.89 13.07
C LYS A 109 21.47 -16.70 12.09
N LEU A 110 21.44 -16.31 10.82
CA LEU A 110 20.59 -16.88 9.77
C LEU A 110 21.36 -17.76 8.76
N GLY A 111 22.68 -17.82 8.90
CA GLY A 111 23.62 -18.51 8.01
C GLY A 111 23.63 -18.00 6.57
N VAL A 112 23.20 -16.76 6.29
CA VAL A 112 23.06 -16.21 4.92
C VAL A 112 24.43 -16.08 4.25
N ASP A 113 24.53 -16.36 2.96
CA ASP A 113 25.83 -16.46 2.28
C ASP A 113 26.30 -15.11 1.71
N THR A 114 25.37 -14.34 1.11
CA THR A 114 25.66 -13.03 0.51
C THR A 114 24.94 -11.90 1.23
N VAL A 115 25.68 -10.85 1.60
CA VAL A 115 25.16 -9.65 2.25
C VAL A 115 25.90 -8.43 1.69
N TYR A 116 25.16 -7.37 1.36
CA TYR A 116 25.68 -6.10 0.87
C TYR A 116 25.15 -4.94 1.73
N THR A 117 26.06 -4.25 2.39
CA THR A 117 25.78 -3.11 3.27
C THR A 117 26.81 -2.00 3.12
N ASN A 118 26.58 -0.90 3.84
CA ASN A 118 27.61 0.09 4.09
C ASN A 118 28.51 -0.35 5.26
N SER A 119 29.64 0.33 5.42
CA SER A 119 30.68 0.09 6.41
C SER A 119 31.05 1.38 7.13
N PHE A 120 31.13 1.33 8.45
CA PHE A 120 31.67 2.43 9.25
C PHE A 120 33.19 2.53 9.12
N THR A 121 33.73 3.75 9.07
CA THR A 121 35.17 3.97 9.33
C THR A 121 35.42 3.96 10.83
N VAL A 122 36.40 3.14 11.28
CA VAL A 122 36.72 2.94 12.71
C VAL A 122 38.20 3.21 12.98
N GLU A 123 38.50 4.09 13.94
CA GLU A 123 39.86 4.35 14.46
C GLU A 123 39.89 4.20 15.98
N ASP A 124 40.97 3.61 16.53
CA ASP A 124 41.16 3.34 17.98
C ASP A 124 39.95 2.67 18.69
N GLY A 125 39.18 1.85 17.95
CA GLY A 125 37.98 1.15 18.45
C GLY A 125 36.71 2.00 18.49
N LYS A 126 36.68 3.14 17.81
CA LYS A 126 35.58 4.09 17.77
C LYS A 126 35.21 4.51 16.35
N LEU A 127 33.94 4.83 16.11
CA LEU A 127 33.50 5.38 14.84
C LEU A 127 34.12 6.76 14.60
N THR A 128 34.55 7.07 13.37
CA THR A 128 35.07 8.40 13.00
C THR A 128 33.98 9.36 12.51
N GLY A 129 32.75 8.89 12.36
CA GLY A 129 31.67 9.63 11.71
C GLY A 129 31.65 9.52 10.18
N GLU A 130 32.63 8.84 9.56
CA GLU A 130 32.62 8.55 8.12
C GLU A 130 31.96 7.19 7.82
N VAL A 131 31.22 7.14 6.70
CA VAL A 131 30.60 5.91 6.14
C VAL A 131 31.08 5.69 4.70
N THR A 132 31.32 4.43 4.36
CA THR A 132 31.69 3.99 3.01
C THR A 132 30.82 2.79 2.60
N GLY A 133 30.76 2.46 1.30
CA GLY A 133 30.00 1.31 0.82
C GLY A 133 29.40 1.52 -0.57
N PRO A 134 28.90 0.45 -1.23
CA PRO A 134 28.26 0.56 -2.54
C PRO A 134 26.95 1.34 -2.49
N LEU A 135 26.25 1.33 -1.33
CA LEU A 135 24.94 1.96 -1.15
C LEU A 135 25.03 3.37 -0.56
N VAL A 136 26.23 3.92 -0.35
CA VAL A 136 26.42 5.36 -0.03
C VAL A 136 26.26 6.23 -1.27
N SER A 137 26.67 5.73 -2.45
CA SER A 137 26.71 6.48 -3.72
C SER A 137 26.05 5.78 -4.91
N GLY A 138 25.56 4.55 -4.71
CA GLY A 138 24.68 3.81 -5.62
C GLY A 138 23.33 3.53 -4.97
N ASN A 139 22.47 2.79 -5.68
CA ASN A 139 21.18 2.33 -5.17
C ASN A 139 21.18 0.78 -5.05
N LYS A 140 20.12 0.22 -4.45
CA LYS A 140 19.99 -1.24 -4.26
C LYS A 140 19.90 -2.01 -5.58
N LEU A 141 19.28 -1.43 -6.59
CA LEU A 141 19.14 -2.04 -7.92
C LEU A 141 20.48 -2.22 -8.65
N ASP A 142 21.42 -1.28 -8.50
CA ASP A 142 22.76 -1.41 -9.06
C ASP A 142 23.55 -2.57 -8.42
N VAL A 143 23.39 -2.75 -7.10
CA VAL A 143 23.98 -3.88 -6.36
C VAL A 143 23.31 -5.20 -6.72
N LEU A 144 21.98 -5.22 -6.86
CA LEU A 144 21.24 -6.40 -7.33
C LEU A 144 21.72 -6.83 -8.72
N LYS A 145 21.84 -5.89 -9.66
CA LYS A 145 22.32 -6.16 -11.03
C LYS A 145 23.75 -6.71 -11.06
N ASP A 146 24.66 -6.11 -10.29
CA ASP A 146 26.04 -6.58 -10.11
C ASP A 146 26.12 -7.96 -9.43
N HIS A 147 25.13 -8.34 -8.61
CA HIS A 147 25.01 -9.67 -8.02
C HIS A 147 24.50 -10.70 -9.03
N VAL A 148 23.36 -10.46 -9.69
CA VAL A 148 22.75 -11.44 -10.61
C VAL A 148 23.60 -11.66 -11.87
N GLU A 149 24.30 -10.64 -12.37
CA GLU A 149 25.26 -10.79 -13.48
C GLU A 149 26.43 -11.73 -13.10
N LYS A 150 26.79 -11.82 -11.81
CA LYS A 150 27.84 -12.73 -11.31
C LYS A 150 27.32 -14.14 -11.02
N ALA A 151 26.07 -14.25 -10.57
CA ALA A 151 25.41 -15.54 -10.36
C ALA A 151 25.03 -16.22 -11.69
N GLY A 152 24.72 -15.42 -12.72
CA GLY A 152 24.15 -15.89 -13.99
C GLY A 152 22.61 -15.94 -14.00
N ILE A 153 21.99 -15.32 -12.99
CA ILE A 153 20.54 -15.33 -12.74
C ILE A 153 19.87 -14.21 -13.55
N ALA A 154 18.66 -14.47 -14.08
CA ALA A 154 17.84 -13.43 -14.72
C ALA A 154 17.08 -12.64 -13.66
N LEU A 155 16.88 -11.32 -13.86
CA LEU A 155 16.07 -10.50 -12.92
C LEU A 155 14.63 -11.03 -12.78
N GLU A 156 14.10 -11.64 -13.84
CA GLU A 156 12.80 -12.33 -13.88
C GLU A 156 12.72 -13.54 -12.91
N ASN A 157 13.85 -14.13 -12.53
CA ASN A 157 13.95 -15.22 -11.54
C ASN A 157 14.22 -14.74 -10.10
N VAL A 158 14.09 -13.42 -9.85
CA VAL A 158 14.38 -12.81 -8.54
C VAL A 158 13.09 -12.38 -7.83
N VAL A 159 13.01 -12.64 -6.53
CA VAL A 159 12.07 -11.98 -5.62
C VAL A 159 12.80 -10.92 -4.80
N ALA A 160 12.24 -9.71 -4.68
CA ALA A 160 12.78 -8.62 -3.87
C ALA A 160 11.79 -8.20 -2.77
N VAL A 161 12.25 -8.13 -1.52
CA VAL A 161 11.43 -7.85 -0.32
C VAL A 161 11.93 -6.60 0.41
N GLY A 162 11.05 -5.62 0.63
CA GLY A 162 11.40 -4.33 1.26
C GLY A 162 10.23 -3.60 1.94
N ASP A 163 10.52 -2.62 2.81
CA ASP A 163 9.53 -1.74 3.48
C ASP A 163 9.54 -0.30 2.93
N GLY A 164 10.65 0.12 2.33
CA GLY A 164 11.05 1.52 2.26
C GLY A 164 11.13 2.10 0.85
N ALA A 165 11.12 3.43 0.76
CA ALA A 165 11.27 4.13 -0.52
C ALA A 165 12.65 3.89 -1.19
N ASN A 166 13.64 3.46 -0.40
CA ASN A 166 14.93 2.93 -0.85
C ASN A 166 14.82 1.62 -1.65
N ASP A 167 13.78 0.82 -1.42
CA ASP A 167 13.59 -0.50 -2.04
C ASP A 167 12.84 -0.43 -3.36
N ILE A 168 12.12 0.67 -3.63
CA ILE A 168 11.27 0.83 -4.83
C ILE A 168 12.02 0.42 -6.11
N SER A 169 13.24 0.91 -6.31
CA SER A 169 14.05 0.56 -7.50
C SER A 169 14.44 -0.93 -7.60
N MET A 170 14.55 -1.63 -6.47
CA MET A 170 14.88 -3.05 -6.39
C MET A 170 13.62 -3.91 -6.62
N ILE A 171 12.51 -3.51 -6.00
CA ILE A 171 11.19 -4.14 -6.08
C ILE A 171 10.62 -4.03 -7.52
N GLU A 172 10.59 -2.82 -8.11
CA GLU A 172 10.10 -2.54 -9.47
C GLU A 172 10.92 -3.23 -10.59
N SER A 173 12.08 -3.81 -10.27
CA SER A 173 12.98 -4.46 -11.25
C SER A 173 13.22 -5.94 -11.00
N ALA A 174 12.56 -6.53 -10.01
CA ALA A 174 12.57 -7.98 -9.77
C ALA A 174 11.47 -8.68 -10.60
N GLY A 175 11.51 -10.01 -10.67
CA GLY A 175 10.43 -10.82 -11.25
C GLY A 175 9.17 -10.83 -10.37
N CYS A 176 9.35 -10.71 -9.05
CA CYS A 176 8.31 -10.30 -8.12
C CYS A 176 8.87 -9.35 -7.06
N GLY A 177 8.21 -8.20 -6.91
CA GLY A 177 8.39 -7.28 -5.80
C GLY A 177 7.38 -7.54 -4.67
N ILE A 178 7.87 -7.70 -3.44
CA ILE A 178 7.05 -7.88 -2.24
C ILE A 178 7.25 -6.71 -1.26
N ALA A 179 6.17 -5.97 -1.02
CA ALA A 179 6.10 -4.93 0.00
C ALA A 179 5.78 -5.56 1.37
N PHE A 180 6.74 -5.59 2.29
CA PHE A 180 6.58 -6.18 3.62
C PHE A 180 6.43 -5.09 4.70
N ASN A 181 5.26 -5.05 5.37
CA ASN A 181 4.87 -4.02 6.35
C ASN A 181 5.21 -2.58 5.87
N ALA A 182 5.07 -2.35 4.57
CA ALA A 182 5.73 -1.26 3.87
C ALA A 182 4.96 0.06 3.93
N LYS A 183 5.65 1.16 3.57
CA LYS A 183 5.02 2.47 3.37
C LYS A 183 4.20 2.48 2.06
N ASP A 184 3.14 3.27 2.00
CA ASP A 184 2.18 3.26 0.86
C ASP A 184 2.84 3.45 -0.51
N SER A 185 3.90 4.26 -0.60
CA SER A 185 4.71 4.46 -1.82
C SER A 185 5.40 3.20 -2.36
N VAL A 186 5.48 2.14 -1.55
CA VAL A 186 6.02 0.81 -1.92
C VAL A 186 4.87 -0.16 -2.18
N LYS A 187 3.76 -0.06 -1.43
CA LYS A 187 2.52 -0.79 -1.73
C LYS A 187 1.95 -0.45 -3.11
N GLU A 188 2.08 0.81 -3.55
CA GLU A 188 1.64 1.27 -4.89
C GLU A 188 2.41 0.63 -6.08
N ILE A 189 3.56 -0.02 -5.85
CA ILE A 189 4.47 -0.49 -6.91
C ILE A 189 4.92 -1.96 -6.79
N ALA A 190 4.60 -2.64 -5.68
CA ALA A 190 4.91 -4.05 -5.48
C ALA A 190 3.80 -4.96 -6.05
N ASP A 191 4.18 -6.14 -6.56
CA ASP A 191 3.24 -7.14 -7.06
C ASP A 191 2.44 -7.79 -5.93
N VAL A 192 3.04 -7.90 -4.73
CA VAL A 192 2.40 -8.43 -3.53
C VAL A 192 2.65 -7.54 -2.33
N VAL A 193 1.62 -7.35 -1.50
CA VAL A 193 1.69 -6.63 -0.22
C VAL A 193 1.44 -7.62 0.93
N VAL A 194 2.32 -7.60 1.94
CA VAL A 194 2.21 -8.41 3.16
C VAL A 194 2.25 -7.45 4.36
N GLU A 195 1.10 -7.19 4.98
CA GLU A 195 1.00 -6.22 6.09
C GLU A 195 1.30 -6.81 7.47
N GLU A 196 1.13 -8.12 7.64
CA GLU A 196 1.50 -8.80 8.88
C GLU A 196 3.03 -8.85 9.07
N LYS A 197 3.51 -8.48 10.26
CA LYS A 197 4.92 -8.62 10.68
C LYS A 197 5.33 -10.08 10.94
N ASP A 198 5.15 -10.96 9.95
CA ASP A 198 5.66 -12.33 9.93
C ASP A 198 6.15 -12.72 8.53
N LEU A 199 7.47 -12.89 8.39
CA LEU A 199 8.10 -13.34 7.15
C LEU A 199 7.68 -14.77 6.73
N CYS A 200 6.95 -15.53 7.57
CA CYS A 200 6.29 -16.74 7.12
C CYS A 200 5.23 -16.46 6.04
N LYS A 201 4.59 -15.28 6.04
CA LYS A 201 3.62 -14.91 4.99
C LYS A 201 4.33 -14.65 3.66
N VAL A 202 5.45 -13.94 3.69
CA VAL A 202 6.35 -13.76 2.54
C VAL A 202 6.85 -15.10 2.01
N LEU A 203 7.21 -16.04 2.89
CA LEU A 203 7.56 -17.41 2.48
C LEU A 203 6.40 -18.10 1.74
N CYS A 204 5.18 -18.06 2.28
CA CYS A 204 4.02 -18.69 1.64
C CYS A 204 3.83 -18.17 0.21
N GLU A 205 4.03 -16.88 -0.04
CA GLU A 205 3.86 -16.31 -1.38
C GLU A 205 4.98 -16.72 -2.35
N ILE A 206 6.24 -16.70 -1.91
CA ILE A 206 7.36 -17.22 -2.71
C ILE A 206 7.13 -18.69 -3.07
N LEU A 207 6.52 -19.47 -2.16
CA LEU A 207 6.14 -20.85 -2.40
C LEU A 207 4.95 -20.99 -3.35
N ASN A 208 3.96 -20.09 -3.31
CA ASN A 208 2.85 -20.05 -4.28
C ASN A 208 3.40 -19.89 -5.70
N GLN A 209 4.26 -18.88 -5.92
CA GLN A 209 4.85 -18.56 -7.23
C GLN A 209 5.72 -19.72 -7.76
N LEU A 210 6.51 -20.37 -6.88
CA LEU A 210 7.24 -21.60 -7.21
C LEU A 210 6.35 -22.81 -7.55
N THR A 211 5.03 -22.74 -7.33
CA THR A 211 4.07 -23.81 -7.69
C THR A 211 3.14 -23.44 -8.83
N THR A 212 2.88 -22.17 -9.10
CA THR A 212 2.09 -21.76 -10.29
C THR A 212 2.84 -22.08 -11.57
N GLU A 213 4.16 -21.82 -11.63
CA GLU A 213 4.99 -22.17 -12.79
C GLU A 213 4.95 -23.68 -13.08
N THR A 214 4.98 -24.55 -12.06
CA THR A 214 4.93 -26.00 -12.29
C THR A 214 3.59 -26.48 -12.87
N VAL A 215 2.50 -25.72 -12.71
CA VAL A 215 1.21 -26.04 -13.34
C VAL A 215 1.14 -25.49 -14.77
N GLU A 216 1.81 -24.36 -15.05
CA GLU A 216 1.89 -23.82 -16.41
C GLU A 216 2.84 -24.63 -17.30
N ASP A 217 4.01 -25.06 -16.77
CA ASP A 217 4.92 -26.00 -17.43
C ASP A 217 4.24 -27.36 -17.72
N GLU A 218 3.53 -27.95 -16.75
CA GLU A 218 2.76 -29.20 -16.95
C GLU A 218 1.63 -29.04 -17.98
N ILE A 219 1.08 -27.83 -18.17
CA ILE A 219 0.07 -27.55 -19.20
C ILE A 219 0.72 -27.35 -20.58
N GLU A 220 1.84 -26.63 -20.70
CA GLU A 220 2.51 -26.49 -21.99
C GLU A 220 3.06 -27.84 -22.48
N GLU A 221 3.71 -28.63 -21.63
CA GLU A 221 4.23 -29.97 -21.99
C GLU A 221 3.08 -30.93 -22.40
N ALA A 222 1.93 -30.88 -21.71
CA ALA A 222 0.74 -31.62 -22.12
C ALA A 222 0.16 -31.16 -23.47
N THR A 223 0.23 -29.86 -23.81
CA THR A 223 -0.23 -29.37 -25.12
C THR A 223 0.72 -29.70 -26.26
N GLU A 224 2.03 -29.83 -26.03
CA GLU A 224 2.95 -30.37 -27.03
C GLU A 224 2.80 -31.89 -27.22
N GLU A 225 2.53 -32.67 -26.15
CA GLU A 225 2.23 -34.09 -26.29
C GLU A 225 0.91 -34.36 -27.05
N GLU A 226 -0.22 -33.73 -26.69
CA GLU A 226 -1.49 -33.92 -27.42
C GLU A 226 -1.40 -33.49 -28.89
N ALA A 227 -0.67 -32.41 -29.18
CA ALA A 227 -0.41 -31.97 -30.56
C ALA A 227 0.44 -32.97 -31.38
N SER A 228 1.14 -33.90 -30.72
CA SER A 228 1.93 -34.95 -31.37
C SER A 228 1.14 -36.27 -31.55
N GLU A 229 0.17 -36.56 -30.68
CA GLU A 229 -0.63 -37.80 -30.76
C GLU A 229 -1.78 -37.70 -31.79
N GLU A 230 -2.36 -36.52 -32.04
CA GLU A 230 -3.42 -36.35 -33.06
C GLU A 230 -2.99 -36.69 -34.51
N GLU A 231 -1.69 -36.67 -34.86
CA GLU A 231 -1.24 -37.03 -36.22
C GLU A 231 -1.00 -38.55 -36.42
N VAL A 232 -1.13 -39.39 -35.37
CA VAL A 232 -0.81 -40.82 -35.43
C VAL A 232 -2.06 -41.73 -35.43
N VAL A 233 -3.17 -41.31 -34.82
CA VAL A 233 -4.38 -42.15 -34.66
C VAL A 233 -5.35 -42.06 -35.86
N ALA A 234 -4.80 -42.04 -37.08
CA ALA A 234 -5.57 -41.89 -38.33
C ALA A 234 -5.69 -43.16 -39.21
N GLU A 235 -4.99 -44.26 -38.91
CA GLU A 235 -4.90 -45.44 -39.81
C GLU A 235 -5.01 -46.83 -39.13
N ALA A 236 -5.86 -47.01 -38.09
CA ALA A 236 -6.08 -48.35 -37.50
C ALA A 236 -7.40 -48.56 -36.70
N ALA A 237 -8.60 -48.45 -37.31
CA ALA A 237 -9.86 -48.84 -36.63
C ALA A 237 -11.08 -49.20 -37.53
N GLU A 238 -10.92 -49.81 -38.71
CA GLU A 238 -12.02 -50.51 -39.40
C GLU A 238 -11.94 -52.04 -39.19
N GLU A 239 -12.47 -52.56 -38.08
CA GLU A 239 -12.97 -53.94 -38.01
C GLU A 239 -14.04 -54.14 -36.92
N GLU A 240 -14.86 -55.18 -37.07
CA GLU A 240 -16.11 -55.48 -36.32
C GLU A 240 -15.82 -55.81 -34.82
N ALA A 241 -16.52 -55.32 -33.78
CA ALA A 241 -17.95 -55.17 -33.46
C ALA A 241 -18.60 -56.37 -32.71
N THR A 242 -19.34 -56.05 -31.63
CA THR A 242 -20.31 -56.88 -30.86
C THR A 242 -19.82 -57.96 -29.86
N GLU A 243 -20.74 -58.34 -28.95
CA GLU A 243 -20.64 -59.31 -27.83
C GLU A 243 -19.75 -58.89 -26.63
N GLU A 244 -20.12 -59.08 -25.35
CA GLU A 244 -21.43 -59.38 -24.73
C GLU A 244 -21.49 -58.77 -23.29
N ALA A 245 -22.43 -59.18 -22.42
CA ALA A 245 -22.60 -58.61 -21.07
C ALA A 245 -22.94 -59.69 -20.01
N VAL A 246 -23.05 -59.23 -18.74
CA VAL A 246 -23.63 -59.92 -17.55
C VAL A 246 -22.64 -60.75 -16.67
N GLU A 247 -23.03 -60.88 -15.39
CA GLU A 247 -22.49 -61.68 -14.26
C GLU A 247 -21.33 -61.08 -13.41
N GLU A 248 -21.21 -61.37 -12.10
CA GLU A 248 -22.10 -61.10 -10.92
C GLU A 248 -21.43 -61.63 -9.61
N GLU A 249 -21.32 -60.77 -8.57
CA GLU A 249 -21.11 -61.00 -7.11
C GLU A 249 -20.09 -62.02 -6.51
N ALA A 250 -20.04 -62.04 -5.15
CA ALA A 250 -19.36 -62.92 -4.18
C ALA A 250 -17.85 -62.67 -3.84
N THR A 251 -17.39 -62.69 -2.57
CA THR A 251 -18.02 -62.75 -1.21
C THR A 251 -16.96 -62.48 -0.10
N GLU A 252 -17.37 -61.89 1.04
CA GLU A 252 -16.98 -62.16 2.48
C GLU A 252 -15.47 -62.26 2.90
N GLU A 253 -14.98 -62.09 4.14
CA GLU A 253 -15.41 -61.82 5.55
C GLU A 253 -14.12 -61.29 6.29
N VAL A 254 -14.01 -60.69 7.49
CA VAL A 254 -14.87 -60.17 8.58
C VAL A 254 -13.99 -59.31 9.56
N ALA A 255 -14.60 -58.58 10.52
CA ALA A 255 -14.00 -58.05 11.79
C ALA A 255 -12.99 -56.86 11.71
N GLU A 256 -12.89 -55.93 12.69
CA GLU A 256 -13.63 -55.70 13.96
C GLU A 256 -13.49 -54.21 14.42
N GLU A 257 -14.44 -53.74 15.25
CA GLU A 257 -14.42 -52.70 16.34
C GLU A 257 -13.39 -51.53 16.35
N GLU A 258 -13.67 -50.30 16.84
CA GLU A 258 -14.91 -49.54 17.16
C GLU A 258 -14.53 -48.02 17.27
N ALA A 259 -15.44 -47.10 17.61
CA ALA A 259 -15.17 -45.65 17.71
C ALA A 259 -15.83 -44.99 18.94
N GLU A 260 -15.04 -44.20 19.70
CA GLU A 260 -15.40 -43.31 20.84
C GLU A 260 -14.09 -42.57 21.25
N GLU A 261 -14.02 -41.38 21.86
CA GLU A 261 -14.97 -40.25 22.12
C GLU A 261 -14.11 -38.97 22.39
N GLU A 262 -14.70 -37.77 22.45
CA GLU A 262 -14.01 -36.50 22.80
C GLU A 262 -14.21 -36.05 24.28
N ALA A 263 -13.45 -35.01 24.70
CA ALA A 263 -13.77 -33.95 25.70
C ALA A 263 -12.96 -33.86 27.03
N ALA A 264 -13.20 -32.76 27.78
CA ALA A 264 -12.55 -32.18 29.00
C ALA A 264 -11.26 -31.33 28.74
N GLU A 265 -11.13 -30.03 29.10
CA GLU A 265 -11.24 -29.28 30.41
C GLU A 265 -9.97 -29.45 31.29
N GLU A 266 -9.36 -28.48 32.00
CA GLU A 266 -9.63 -27.13 32.60
C GLU A 266 -8.48 -26.12 32.19
N GLU A 267 -8.27 -24.82 32.54
CA GLU A 267 -8.95 -23.51 32.85
C GLU A 267 -7.74 -22.48 33.08
N VAL A 268 -7.68 -21.12 33.13
CA VAL A 268 -8.52 -19.87 33.23
C VAL A 268 -7.70 -18.63 32.74
N ALA A 269 -8.36 -17.46 32.46
CA ALA A 269 -7.90 -16.05 32.68
C ALA A 269 -6.66 -15.46 31.90
N ASP A 270 -6.50 -14.16 31.58
CA ASP A 270 -7.22 -12.86 31.70
C ASP A 270 -6.44 -11.79 30.82
N GLU A 271 -6.78 -10.52 30.52
CA GLU A 271 -7.88 -9.54 30.77
C GLU A 271 -7.75 -8.34 29.74
N THR A 272 -8.79 -8.00 28.93
CA THR A 272 -9.01 -6.69 28.16
C THR A 272 -8.08 -6.32 26.96
N VAL A 273 -8.39 -5.45 25.95
CA VAL A 273 -9.60 -4.68 25.48
C VAL A 273 -9.50 -4.17 24.00
N GLU A 274 -10.66 -3.94 23.35
CA GLU A 274 -11.00 -3.10 22.15
C GLU A 274 -10.38 -3.30 20.73
N GLU A 275 -11.31 -3.50 19.77
CA GLU A 275 -11.54 -2.85 18.44
C GLU A 275 -10.33 -2.60 17.49
N GLU A 276 -10.25 -3.19 16.29
CA GLU A 276 -11.11 -3.07 15.08
C GLU A 276 -11.29 -1.65 14.50
N ALA A 277 -10.79 -1.43 13.28
CA ALA A 277 -11.61 -1.30 12.04
C ALA A 277 -10.85 -0.57 10.91
N SER A 278 -10.79 -1.15 9.69
CA SER A 278 -11.09 -0.45 8.40
C SER A 278 -10.73 -1.23 7.11
N GLU A 279 -11.24 -2.44 6.88
CA GLU A 279 -11.40 -2.97 5.50
C GLU A 279 -12.74 -3.70 5.32
N GLU A 280 -13.71 -3.03 4.68
CA GLU A 280 -14.82 -3.66 3.92
C GLU A 280 -15.64 -2.58 3.15
N GLU A 281 -15.09 -2.00 2.07
CA GLU A 281 -15.85 -1.20 1.08
C GLU A 281 -15.52 -1.62 -0.37
N ALA A 282 -15.81 -2.87 -0.74
CA ALA A 282 -15.69 -3.33 -2.15
C ALA A 282 -16.72 -4.38 -2.62
N THR A 283 -17.51 -5.02 -1.74
CA THR A 283 -18.30 -6.23 -2.08
C THR A 283 -19.78 -6.21 -1.66
N GLU A 284 -20.38 -5.06 -1.33
CA GLU A 284 -21.84 -4.93 -1.09
C GLU A 284 -22.58 -4.10 -2.18
N GLU A 285 -22.95 -4.75 -3.29
CA GLU A 285 -24.08 -4.29 -4.14
C GLU A 285 -25.02 -5.45 -4.57
N VAL A 286 -24.88 -6.63 -3.95
CA VAL A 286 -25.69 -7.85 -4.24
C VAL A 286 -26.29 -8.49 -2.97
N ALA A 287 -25.92 -8.03 -1.76
CA ALA A 287 -26.37 -8.60 -0.48
C ALA A 287 -27.70 -8.03 0.08
N GLU A 288 -28.34 -7.06 -0.60
CA GLU A 288 -29.63 -6.46 -0.16
C GLU A 288 -30.86 -7.39 -0.33
N GLU A 289 -30.85 -8.60 0.25
CA GLU A 289 -32.10 -9.25 0.74
C GLU A 289 -31.90 -10.38 1.78
N GLU A 290 -30.74 -11.05 1.84
CA GLU A 290 -30.51 -12.25 2.70
C GLU A 290 -29.61 -12.02 3.93
N ALA A 291 -29.84 -10.93 4.69
CA ALA A 291 -29.11 -10.63 5.93
C ALA A 291 -30.03 -10.20 7.09
N THR A 292 -31.10 -10.96 7.37
CA THR A 292 -32.05 -10.65 8.48
C THR A 292 -32.48 -11.84 9.34
N GLU A 293 -31.73 -12.95 9.38
CA GLU A 293 -32.05 -14.10 10.23
C GLU A 293 -30.83 -14.81 10.90
N GLU A 294 -29.81 -14.07 11.34
CA GLU A 294 -28.93 -14.54 12.43
C GLU A 294 -28.23 -13.39 13.18
N ALA A 295 -28.69 -13.12 14.41
CA ALA A 295 -28.05 -12.25 15.40
C ALA A 295 -28.52 -12.70 16.81
N ALA A 296 -27.60 -12.81 17.76
CA ALA A 296 -27.78 -13.63 18.96
C ALA A 296 -28.90 -13.19 19.92
N GLU A 297 -29.55 -14.18 20.57
CA GLU A 297 -30.39 -13.95 21.76
C GLU A 297 -29.53 -13.66 23.00
N GLU A 298 -28.94 -12.47 23.12
CA GLU A 298 -28.46 -11.99 24.42
C GLU A 298 -29.68 -11.61 25.30
N GLU A 299 -30.04 -12.48 26.24
CA GLU A 299 -31.13 -12.23 27.19
C GLU A 299 -30.75 -11.18 28.25
N ALA A 300 -30.83 -9.91 27.88
CA ALA A 300 -30.89 -8.81 28.84
C ALA A 300 -32.01 -9.08 29.89
N PRO A 301 -31.77 -8.75 31.18
CA PRO A 301 -32.59 -9.26 32.27
C PRO A 301 -34.04 -8.77 32.19
N LYS A 302 -34.95 -9.71 31.90
CA LYS A 302 -36.40 -9.47 31.82
C LYS A 302 -36.94 -9.08 33.19
N GLU A 303 -37.10 -7.79 33.43
CA GLU A 303 -37.95 -7.30 34.52
C GLU A 303 -39.37 -7.90 34.35
N GLU A 304 -39.86 -8.63 35.35
CA GLU A 304 -41.22 -9.20 35.28
C GLU A 304 -42.26 -8.07 35.24
N PHE A 305 -42.82 -7.79 34.05
CA PHE A 305 -43.79 -6.72 33.86
C PHE A 305 -45.07 -6.92 34.69
N VAL A 306 -45.13 -6.29 35.87
CA VAL A 306 -46.22 -6.48 36.85
C VAL A 306 -47.51 -5.78 36.40
N LEU A 307 -48.37 -6.56 35.74
CA LEU A 307 -49.70 -6.12 35.28
C LEU A 307 -50.67 -5.91 36.44
N ALA A 308 -51.25 -4.72 36.57
CA ALA A 308 -52.14 -4.35 37.67
C ALA A 308 -53.33 -5.31 37.90
N ASP A 309 -53.78 -5.38 39.15
CA ASP A 309 -54.87 -6.25 39.61
C ASP A 309 -56.26 -5.85 39.10
N THR A 310 -56.45 -4.58 38.71
CA THR A 310 -57.76 -4.05 38.30
C THR A 310 -57.84 -3.82 36.80
N MET A 311 -58.97 -4.17 36.19
CA MET A 311 -59.23 -3.96 34.76
C MET A 311 -59.22 -2.47 34.33
N GLU A 312 -59.30 -1.54 35.28
CA GLU A 312 -59.17 -0.11 35.05
C GLU A 312 -57.70 0.34 35.15
N GLY A 313 -56.93 -0.22 36.09
CA GLY A 313 -55.46 -0.04 36.15
C GLY A 313 -54.75 -0.58 34.90
N VAL A 314 -55.13 -1.77 34.41
CA VAL A 314 -54.56 -2.36 33.17
C VAL A 314 -54.89 -1.51 31.93
N ARG A 315 -55.94 -0.69 31.96
CA ARG A 315 -56.20 0.30 30.89
C ARG A 315 -55.33 1.53 31.04
N LYS A 316 -55.13 2.05 32.24
CA LYS A 316 -54.20 3.17 32.47
C LYS A 316 -52.77 2.81 32.10
N GLN A 317 -52.28 1.64 32.55
CA GLN A 317 -50.97 1.11 32.11
C GLN A 317 -50.86 1.00 30.58
N LYS A 318 -51.97 0.71 29.90
CA LYS A 318 -52.02 0.73 28.44
C LYS A 318 -51.93 2.15 27.87
N ASP A 319 -52.80 3.06 28.31
CA ASP A 319 -52.87 4.44 27.82
C ASP A 319 -51.55 5.21 28.12
N GLU A 320 -50.88 4.87 29.23
CA GLU A 320 -49.56 5.35 29.63
C GLU A 320 -48.46 4.81 28.68
N LYS A 321 -48.40 3.48 28.45
CA LYS A 321 -47.44 2.87 27.53
C LYS A 321 -47.66 3.27 26.06
N GLU A 322 -48.91 3.46 25.60
CA GLU A 322 -49.20 4.00 24.25
C GLU A 322 -48.73 5.47 24.12
N ALA A 323 -48.71 6.26 25.21
CA ALA A 323 -48.14 7.60 25.22
C ALA A 323 -46.60 7.63 25.35
N GLU A 324 -45.99 6.58 25.93
CA GLU A 324 -44.53 6.37 25.90
C GLU A 324 -44.05 6.03 24.48
N ILE A 325 -44.72 5.11 23.78
CA ILE A 325 -44.43 4.79 22.37
C ILE A 325 -44.46 6.03 21.49
N ALA A 326 -45.45 6.92 21.66
CA ALA A 326 -45.57 8.12 20.83
C ALA A 326 -44.31 9.00 20.90
N LYS A 327 -43.74 9.19 22.10
CA LYS A 327 -42.50 9.97 22.29
C LYS A 327 -41.28 9.26 21.72
N VAL A 328 -41.12 7.97 22.01
CA VAL A 328 -39.97 7.20 21.51
C VAL A 328 -40.00 7.11 19.97
N ALA A 329 -41.19 7.11 19.37
CA ALA A 329 -41.36 7.20 17.92
C ALA A 329 -40.98 8.58 17.36
N GLU A 330 -41.38 9.68 18.01
CA GLU A 330 -40.97 11.05 17.65
C GLU A 330 -39.44 11.23 17.77
N GLU A 331 -38.85 10.85 18.92
CA GLU A 331 -37.39 10.85 19.15
C GLU A 331 -36.65 10.03 18.09
N ARG A 332 -37.14 8.82 17.78
CA ARG A 332 -36.56 7.96 16.72
C ARG A 332 -36.66 8.58 15.34
N GLU A 333 -37.76 9.27 14.99
CA GLU A 333 -37.89 9.95 13.70
C GLU A 333 -36.94 11.16 13.60
N GLU A 334 -36.72 11.91 14.68
CA GLU A 334 -35.74 13.00 14.73
C GLU A 334 -34.30 12.48 14.53
N PHE A 335 -33.88 11.41 15.21
CA PHE A 335 -32.54 10.81 15.00
C PHE A 335 -32.37 10.22 13.58
N ASN A 336 -33.41 9.59 13.02
CA ASN A 336 -33.37 9.11 11.63
C ASN A 336 -33.28 10.27 10.62
N LYS A 337 -33.89 11.41 10.93
CA LYS A 337 -33.80 12.63 10.11
C LYS A 337 -32.41 13.23 10.15
N THR A 338 -31.81 13.40 11.34
CA THR A 338 -30.44 13.94 11.45
C THR A 338 -29.42 13.02 10.80
N ALA A 339 -29.54 11.70 10.93
CA ALA A 339 -28.70 10.74 10.20
C ALA A 339 -28.81 10.91 8.67
N ARG A 340 -30.03 11.08 8.13
CA ARG A 340 -30.24 11.35 6.69
C ARG A 340 -29.67 12.70 6.22
N GLU A 341 -29.62 13.70 7.10
CA GLU A 341 -29.02 15.00 6.82
C GLU A 341 -27.48 14.93 6.85
N GLN A 342 -26.89 14.25 7.85
CA GLN A 342 -25.44 14.04 7.92
C GLN A 342 -24.91 13.16 6.79
N ARG A 343 -25.63 12.08 6.40
CA ARG A 343 -25.24 11.24 5.24
C ARG A 343 -25.12 12.07 3.96
N LYS A 344 -26.10 12.95 3.67
CA LYS A 344 -26.02 13.86 2.51
C LYS A 344 -24.82 14.80 2.57
N ILE A 345 -24.55 15.39 3.73
CA ILE A 345 -23.41 16.28 3.92
C ILE A 345 -22.09 15.52 3.68
N ARG A 346 -21.93 14.31 4.22
CA ARG A 346 -20.78 13.42 3.95
C ARG A 346 -20.66 13.12 2.46
N ASP A 347 -21.74 12.69 1.82
CA ASP A 347 -21.73 12.26 0.41
C ASP A 347 -21.45 13.45 -0.55
N GLU A 348 -21.95 14.65 -0.24
CA GLU A 348 -21.63 15.90 -0.95
C GLU A 348 -20.17 16.35 -0.72
N LEU A 349 -19.65 16.25 0.51
CA LEU A 349 -18.24 16.55 0.83
C LEU A 349 -17.30 15.57 0.12
N ASN A 350 -17.56 14.27 0.15
CA ASN A 350 -16.74 13.25 -0.51
C ASN A 350 -16.72 13.42 -2.04
N ALA A 351 -17.85 13.82 -2.65
CA ALA A 351 -17.87 14.19 -4.07
C ALA A 351 -16.95 15.40 -4.36
N SER A 352 -16.99 16.43 -3.51
CA SER A 352 -16.11 17.60 -3.65
C SER A 352 -14.63 17.29 -3.34
N LEU A 353 -14.36 16.34 -2.45
CA LEU A 353 -13.02 15.83 -2.14
C LEU A 353 -12.41 15.21 -3.39
N LYS A 354 -13.14 14.30 -4.06
CA LYS A 354 -12.72 13.65 -5.31
C LYS A 354 -12.49 14.66 -6.44
N GLU A 355 -13.30 15.73 -6.55
CA GLU A 355 -13.09 16.79 -7.54
C GLU A 355 -11.82 17.63 -7.27
N ASN A 356 -11.50 17.93 -6.00
CA ASN A 356 -10.29 18.67 -5.64
C ASN A 356 -9.03 17.80 -5.74
N LEU A 357 -9.11 16.52 -5.37
CA LEU A 357 -8.02 15.55 -5.50
C LEU A 357 -7.64 15.34 -6.98
N ASN A 358 -8.62 15.16 -7.87
CA ASN A 358 -8.37 15.05 -9.30
C ASN A 358 -7.61 16.27 -9.85
N LYS A 359 -7.97 17.49 -9.45
CA LYS A 359 -7.26 18.72 -9.84
C LYS A 359 -5.84 18.78 -9.28
N ALA A 360 -5.63 18.32 -8.04
CA ALA A 360 -4.28 18.20 -7.48
C ALA A 360 -3.41 17.23 -8.29
N ILE A 361 -3.99 16.12 -8.78
CA ILE A 361 -3.33 15.16 -9.67
C ILE A 361 -3.05 15.76 -11.06
N GLU A 362 -3.97 16.56 -11.63
CA GLU A 362 -3.73 17.30 -12.88
C GLU A 362 -2.49 18.23 -12.74
N PHE A 363 -2.40 19.02 -11.67
CA PHE A 363 -1.22 19.85 -11.41
C PHE A 363 0.04 19.03 -11.06
N ARG A 364 -0.10 17.82 -10.47
CA ARG A 364 1.04 16.88 -10.26
C ARG A 364 1.63 16.45 -11.60
N ASN A 365 0.77 16.12 -12.55
CA ASN A 365 1.17 15.66 -13.87
C ASN A 365 1.73 16.82 -14.73
N GLU A 366 1.12 18.01 -14.68
CA GLU A 366 1.66 19.22 -15.33
C GLU A 366 3.06 19.58 -14.79
N ARG A 367 3.23 19.61 -13.45
CA ARG A 367 4.55 19.83 -12.81
C ARG A 367 5.58 18.79 -13.28
N ASN A 368 5.20 17.52 -13.35
CA ASN A 368 6.12 16.44 -13.73
C ASN A 368 6.59 16.57 -15.20
N GLU A 369 5.70 16.90 -16.13
CA GLU A 369 6.07 17.15 -17.54
C GLU A 369 6.92 18.43 -17.69
N ILE A 370 6.63 19.50 -16.95
CA ILE A 370 7.50 20.69 -16.92
C ILE A 370 8.89 20.34 -16.35
N ASN A 371 8.97 19.56 -15.28
CA ASN A 371 10.25 19.12 -14.69
C ASN A 371 11.10 18.31 -15.70
N LYS A 372 10.49 17.43 -16.48
CA LYS A 372 11.16 16.71 -17.58
C LYS A 372 11.71 17.66 -18.64
N GLN A 373 10.94 18.68 -19.03
CA GLN A 373 11.43 19.72 -19.97
C GLN A 373 12.58 20.55 -19.36
N VAL A 374 12.55 20.81 -18.05
CA VAL A 374 13.68 21.41 -17.30
C VAL A 374 14.92 20.51 -17.35
N GLU A 375 14.78 19.19 -17.22
CA GLU A 375 15.88 18.22 -17.31
C GLU A 375 16.51 18.19 -18.70
N GLU A 376 15.69 18.13 -19.76
CA GLU A 376 16.14 18.15 -21.15
C GLU A 376 16.91 19.45 -21.47
N ALA A 377 16.39 20.61 -21.06
CA ALA A 377 17.07 21.90 -21.22
C ALA A 377 18.34 22.01 -20.35
N LYS A 378 18.33 21.53 -19.10
CA LYS A 378 19.53 21.40 -18.24
C LYS A 378 20.60 20.55 -18.95
N LYS A 379 20.23 19.42 -19.56
CA LYS A 379 21.14 18.52 -20.28
C LYS A 379 21.74 19.20 -21.51
N ALA A 380 20.94 19.83 -22.36
CA ALA A 380 21.40 20.58 -23.52
C ALA A 380 22.38 21.71 -23.12
N ARG A 381 22.02 22.49 -22.10
CA ARG A 381 22.87 23.54 -21.50
C ARG A 381 24.18 22.97 -20.94
N ASN A 382 24.13 21.84 -20.24
CA ASN A 382 25.32 21.20 -19.65
C ASN A 382 26.24 20.65 -20.74
N GLU A 383 25.71 20.07 -21.82
CA GLU A 383 26.48 19.66 -23.00
C GLU A 383 27.14 20.85 -23.71
N ALA A 384 26.41 21.95 -23.90
CA ALA A 384 26.98 23.18 -24.47
C ALA A 384 28.15 23.69 -23.61
N ASN A 385 28.00 23.72 -22.29
CA ASN A 385 29.07 24.10 -21.36
C ASN A 385 30.24 23.10 -21.35
N ALA A 386 30.00 21.80 -21.52
CA ALA A 386 31.07 20.82 -21.67
C ALA A 386 31.88 21.04 -22.96
N LYS A 387 31.19 21.35 -24.08
CA LYS A 387 31.81 21.70 -25.37
C LYS A 387 32.59 23.01 -25.30
N ILE A 388 32.06 24.05 -24.63
CA ILE A 388 32.81 25.29 -24.33
C ILE A 388 34.06 24.98 -23.49
N LYS A 389 33.92 24.19 -22.41
CA LYS A 389 35.01 23.85 -21.47
C LYS A 389 36.14 23.04 -22.13
N SER A 390 35.83 22.21 -23.14
CA SER A 390 36.86 21.50 -23.91
C SER A 390 37.56 22.42 -24.92
N LEU A 391 36.83 23.32 -25.59
CA LEU A 391 37.43 24.36 -26.44
C LEU A 391 38.33 25.32 -25.64
N GLU A 392 37.93 25.74 -24.44
CA GLU A 392 38.74 26.59 -23.55
C GLU A 392 39.94 25.85 -22.91
N TRP A 393 39.89 24.52 -22.83
CA TRP A 393 41.03 23.69 -22.44
C TRP A 393 42.04 23.58 -23.59
N ASN A 394 41.57 23.26 -24.80
CA ASN A 394 42.41 23.03 -25.98
C ASN A 394 43.07 24.31 -26.49
N SER A 395 42.38 25.46 -26.45
CA SER A 395 42.89 26.77 -26.89
C SER A 395 43.93 27.42 -25.96
N GLY A 396 44.41 26.71 -24.92
CA GLY A 396 45.43 27.23 -24.00
C GLY A 396 44.98 28.39 -23.10
N LYS A 397 43.71 28.83 -23.22
CA LYS A 397 43.05 29.93 -22.50
C LYS A 397 43.32 29.88 -21.00
N ARG A 398 43.31 28.68 -20.41
CA ARG A 398 43.54 28.45 -18.97
C ARG A 398 44.97 28.79 -18.51
N ASN A 399 45.97 28.69 -19.39
CA ASN A 399 47.35 29.12 -19.10
C ASN A 399 47.50 30.64 -19.24
N LYS A 400 46.86 31.24 -20.25
CA LYS A 400 46.77 32.71 -20.39
C LYS A 400 46.15 33.35 -19.14
N ILE A 401 45.02 32.82 -18.65
CA ILE A 401 44.35 33.28 -17.42
C ILE A 401 45.23 33.10 -16.17
N LYS A 402 46.05 32.04 -16.08
CA LYS A 402 47.04 31.91 -14.98
C LYS A 402 48.09 33.03 -15.04
N ILE A 403 48.68 33.26 -16.22
CA ILE A 403 49.71 34.28 -16.45
C ILE A 403 49.16 35.69 -16.16
N GLU A 404 47.93 36.01 -16.61
CA GLU A 404 47.26 37.27 -16.27
C GLU A 404 47.07 37.47 -14.77
N ASN A 405 46.70 36.42 -14.04
CA ASN A 405 46.51 36.50 -12.59
C ASN A 405 47.84 36.58 -11.82
N GLU A 406 48.93 36.00 -12.35
CA GLU A 406 50.27 36.19 -11.79
C GLU A 406 50.81 37.59 -12.04
N ILE A 407 50.61 38.14 -13.24
CA ILE A 407 50.92 39.55 -13.56
C ILE A 407 50.14 40.48 -12.62
N LYS A 408 48.82 40.31 -12.46
CA LYS A 408 47.99 41.08 -11.51
C LYS A 408 48.47 40.96 -10.06
N LYS A 409 48.94 39.79 -9.63
CA LYS A 409 49.54 39.60 -8.30
C LYS A 409 50.85 40.36 -8.15
N ILE A 410 51.74 40.31 -9.14
CA ILE A 410 53.03 41.01 -9.12
C ILE A 410 52.84 42.53 -9.15
N ASP A 411 52.00 43.03 -10.07
CA ASP A 411 51.68 44.46 -10.19
C ASP A 411 51.09 44.99 -8.87
N LYS A 412 50.10 44.28 -8.29
CA LYS A 412 49.52 44.64 -6.98
C LYS A 412 50.54 44.58 -5.83
N ILE A 413 51.53 43.68 -5.88
CA ILE A 413 52.61 43.61 -4.89
C ILE A 413 53.55 44.83 -5.01
N ILE A 414 53.81 45.31 -6.22
CA ILE A 414 54.60 46.53 -6.48
C ILE A 414 53.82 47.77 -6.01
N GLU A 415 52.53 47.87 -6.33
CA GLU A 415 51.67 49.01 -5.95
C GLU A 415 51.48 49.15 -4.42
N THR A 416 51.37 48.02 -3.69
CA THR A 416 50.92 48.03 -2.29
C THR A 416 52.04 47.88 -1.24
N ARG A 417 53.29 47.64 -1.64
CA ARG A 417 54.40 47.40 -0.70
C ARG A 417 55.62 48.26 -1.02
N VAL A 418 56.10 48.97 0.00
CA VAL A 418 57.42 49.62 -0.05
C VAL A 418 58.50 48.52 -0.12
N LEU A 419 59.18 48.45 -1.26
CA LEU A 419 60.16 47.42 -1.60
C LEU A 419 61.57 48.02 -1.67
N ASP A 420 62.58 47.16 -1.55
CA ASP A 420 63.96 47.51 -1.87
C ASP A 420 64.15 47.50 -3.39
N ILE A 421 64.86 48.49 -3.94
CA ILE A 421 65.00 48.78 -5.38
C ILE A 421 65.41 47.53 -6.17
N LYS A 422 66.26 46.67 -5.59
CA LYS A 422 66.67 45.40 -6.23
C LYS A 422 65.52 44.40 -6.37
N LYS A 423 64.64 44.30 -5.37
CA LYS A 423 63.48 43.39 -5.37
C LYS A 423 62.37 43.91 -6.28
N GLU A 424 62.15 45.22 -6.28
CA GLU A 424 61.22 45.89 -7.20
C GLU A 424 61.62 45.65 -8.67
N ASN A 425 62.88 45.90 -9.04
CA ASN A 425 63.39 45.62 -10.38
C ASN A 425 63.30 44.13 -10.77
N GLN A 426 63.50 43.21 -9.81
CA GLN A 426 63.33 41.77 -10.03
C GLN A 426 61.85 41.43 -10.37
N LEU A 427 60.89 41.99 -9.62
CA LEU A 427 59.46 41.78 -9.86
C LEU A 427 59.00 42.39 -11.18
N VAL A 428 59.42 43.63 -11.49
CA VAL A 428 59.15 44.29 -12.79
C VAL A 428 59.73 43.47 -13.95
N LYS A 429 60.91 42.86 -13.79
CA LYS A 429 61.47 41.98 -14.83
C LYS A 429 60.62 40.72 -15.01
N ASN A 430 60.30 40.01 -13.93
CA ASN A 430 59.45 38.82 -13.98
C ASN A 430 58.08 39.12 -14.61
N ALA A 431 57.46 40.27 -14.29
CA ALA A 431 56.20 40.70 -14.90
C ALA A 431 56.33 40.96 -16.41
N ASN A 432 57.45 41.54 -16.87
CA ASN A 432 57.70 41.73 -18.30
C ASN A 432 57.96 40.40 -19.04
N ASP A 433 58.70 39.48 -18.43
CA ASP A 433 58.94 38.14 -19.00
C ASP A 433 57.62 37.35 -19.11
N LEU A 434 56.74 37.41 -18.11
CA LEU A 434 55.38 36.85 -18.15
C LEU A 434 54.48 37.54 -19.20
N ARG A 435 54.50 38.88 -19.29
CA ARG A 435 53.77 39.64 -20.32
C ARG A 435 54.24 39.28 -21.73
N LYS A 436 55.51 38.93 -21.91
CA LYS A 436 56.05 38.45 -23.19
C LYS A 436 55.54 37.04 -23.53
N GLN A 437 55.54 36.12 -22.58
CA GLN A 437 54.94 34.78 -22.76
C GLN A 437 53.46 34.87 -23.13
N LEU A 438 52.71 35.80 -22.52
CA LEU A 438 51.31 36.06 -22.87
C LEU A 438 51.12 36.57 -24.31
N MET A 439 52.08 37.35 -24.84
CA MET A 439 52.08 37.81 -26.23
C MET A 439 52.40 36.71 -27.25
N GLU A 440 53.11 35.65 -26.84
CA GLU A 440 53.44 34.50 -27.69
C GLU A 440 52.28 33.47 -27.77
N ILE A 441 51.26 33.57 -26.89
CA ILE A 441 50.02 32.78 -26.95
C ILE A 441 49.01 33.46 -27.90
N HIS A 442 49.03 33.04 -29.16
CA HIS A 442 47.94 33.32 -30.10
C HIS A 442 46.69 32.49 -29.76
N GLU A 443 45.50 33.09 -29.86
CA GLU A 443 44.22 32.38 -29.83
C GLU A 443 43.76 32.12 -31.28
N ASP A 444 43.32 30.90 -31.59
CA ASP A 444 42.66 30.62 -32.87
C ASP A 444 41.30 31.33 -32.94
N GLU A 445 41.13 32.24 -33.90
CA GLU A 445 39.87 32.98 -34.09
C GLU A 445 38.68 32.05 -34.39
N ALA A 446 38.92 30.90 -35.02
CA ALA A 446 37.90 29.88 -35.30
C ALA A 446 37.31 29.27 -34.02
N ALA A 447 38.17 28.77 -33.12
CA ALA A 447 37.76 28.22 -31.82
C ALA A 447 37.09 29.28 -30.91
N LYS A 448 37.32 30.56 -31.19
CA LYS A 448 36.68 31.69 -30.52
C LYS A 448 35.25 31.91 -31.02
N GLY A 449 35.03 31.84 -32.34
CA GLY A 449 33.69 31.88 -32.94
C GLY A 449 32.81 30.71 -32.50
N GLU A 450 33.32 29.48 -32.57
CA GLU A 450 32.60 28.28 -32.11
C GLU A 450 32.19 28.38 -30.62
N ALA A 451 33.07 28.92 -29.78
CA ALA A 451 32.78 29.14 -28.36
C ALA A 451 31.78 30.29 -28.10
N GLU A 452 31.64 31.27 -29.00
CA GLU A 452 30.62 32.32 -28.91
C GLU A 452 29.24 31.85 -29.42
N GLU A 453 29.20 30.96 -30.40
CA GLU A 453 27.94 30.31 -30.84
C GLU A 453 27.40 29.33 -29.78
N LEU A 454 28.26 28.47 -29.23
CA LEU A 454 27.88 27.57 -28.13
C LEU A 454 27.43 28.32 -26.87
N LYS A 455 27.95 29.54 -26.63
CA LYS A 455 27.50 30.39 -25.52
C LYS A 455 26.06 30.87 -25.70
N LYS A 456 25.68 31.34 -26.90
CA LYS A 456 24.29 31.75 -27.18
C LYS A 456 23.33 30.60 -26.94
N VAL A 457 23.65 29.39 -27.45
CA VAL A 457 22.86 28.19 -27.18
C VAL A 457 22.77 27.91 -25.67
N SER A 458 23.87 28.04 -24.91
CA SER A 458 23.83 27.88 -23.46
C SER A 458 23.07 29.00 -22.72
N GLU A 459 22.95 30.20 -23.28
CA GLU A 459 22.21 31.32 -22.71
C GLU A 459 20.70 31.14 -22.99
N GLU A 460 20.33 30.77 -24.22
CA GLU A 460 18.97 30.42 -24.65
C GLU A 460 18.41 29.22 -23.86
N GLU A 461 19.16 28.13 -23.69
CA GLU A 461 18.73 27.00 -22.85
C GLU A 461 18.69 27.36 -21.36
N HIS A 462 19.49 28.33 -20.89
CA HIS A 462 19.39 28.78 -19.50
C HIS A 462 18.13 29.63 -19.25
N GLU A 463 17.75 30.49 -20.19
CA GLU A 463 16.52 31.28 -20.13
C GLU A 463 15.27 30.38 -20.09
N LYS A 464 15.23 29.34 -20.94
CA LYS A 464 14.18 28.30 -20.90
C LYS A 464 14.11 27.58 -19.55
N VAL A 465 15.25 27.20 -18.96
CA VAL A 465 15.28 26.56 -17.63
C VAL A 465 14.69 27.48 -16.55
N ILE A 466 14.89 28.80 -16.64
CA ILE A 466 14.28 29.77 -15.70
C ILE A 466 12.77 29.82 -15.90
N GLU A 467 12.30 30.04 -17.14
CA GLU A 467 10.86 30.09 -17.44
C GLU A 467 10.12 28.81 -17.03
N LEU A 468 10.70 27.63 -17.28
CA LEU A 468 10.10 26.35 -16.94
C LEU A 468 10.14 26.10 -15.42
N SER A 469 11.20 26.53 -14.72
CA SER A 469 11.26 26.45 -13.25
C SER A 469 10.19 27.33 -12.59
N GLU A 470 9.93 28.53 -13.11
CA GLU A 470 8.85 29.40 -12.61
C GLU A 470 7.47 28.76 -12.84
N LYS A 471 7.25 28.13 -14.00
CA LYS A 471 6.00 27.43 -14.32
C LYS A 471 5.79 26.19 -13.43
N ALA A 472 6.84 25.39 -13.20
CA ALA A 472 6.79 24.23 -12.30
C ALA A 472 6.47 24.65 -10.85
N GLN A 473 7.07 25.75 -10.38
CA GLN A 473 6.78 26.32 -9.06
C GLN A 473 5.34 26.82 -8.95
N ALA A 474 4.82 27.50 -9.98
CA ALA A 474 3.41 27.94 -10.01
C ALA A 474 2.42 26.77 -9.99
N ALA A 475 2.66 25.71 -10.76
CA ALA A 475 1.85 24.48 -10.73
C ALA A 475 1.90 23.80 -9.35
N HIS A 476 3.06 23.79 -8.70
CA HIS A 476 3.21 23.27 -7.34
C HIS A 476 2.48 24.13 -6.29
N GLU A 477 2.49 25.47 -6.41
CA GLU A 477 1.72 26.34 -5.53
C GLU A 477 0.20 26.16 -5.69
N GLU A 478 -0.31 25.93 -6.90
CA GLU A 478 -1.74 25.59 -7.09
C GLU A 478 -2.07 24.20 -6.55
N MET A 479 -1.23 23.20 -6.81
CA MET A 479 -1.35 21.84 -6.24
C MET A 479 -1.50 21.87 -4.70
N LEU A 480 -0.63 22.61 -4.00
CA LEU A 480 -0.69 22.77 -2.54
C LEU A 480 -1.97 23.48 -2.06
N LYS A 481 -2.56 24.38 -2.87
CA LYS A 481 -3.86 25.00 -2.57
C LYS A 481 -5.04 24.04 -2.76
N TYR A 482 -4.89 22.98 -3.55
CA TYR A 482 -5.90 21.92 -3.65
C TYR A 482 -5.74 20.87 -2.57
N PHE A 483 -4.52 20.44 -2.22
CA PHE A 483 -4.31 19.51 -1.09
C PHE A 483 -4.87 20.06 0.22
N ARG A 484 -4.54 21.30 0.62
CA ARG A 484 -5.07 21.90 1.86
C ARG A 484 -6.60 21.94 1.92
N LYS A 485 -7.26 22.23 0.79
CA LYS A 485 -8.75 22.17 0.70
C LYS A 485 -9.26 20.74 0.84
N THR A 486 -8.55 19.76 0.29
CA THR A 486 -8.89 18.33 0.43
C THR A 486 -8.78 17.90 1.88
N ASP A 487 -7.79 18.39 2.64
CA ASP A 487 -7.64 18.15 4.08
C ASP A 487 -8.76 18.83 4.91
N ASP A 488 -9.07 20.10 4.59
CA ASP A 488 -10.21 20.84 5.16
C ASP A 488 -11.56 20.13 4.90
N ILE A 489 -11.72 19.53 3.71
CA ILE A 489 -12.94 18.78 3.33
C ILE A 489 -12.98 17.39 3.99
N ARG A 490 -11.83 16.69 4.08
CA ARG A 490 -11.71 15.37 4.72
C ARG A 490 -12.12 15.46 6.19
N THR A 491 -11.49 16.36 6.94
CA THR A 491 -11.82 16.59 8.36
C THR A 491 -13.29 16.97 8.58
N ALA A 492 -13.89 17.75 7.68
CA ALA A 492 -15.33 18.05 7.71
C ALA A 492 -16.23 16.83 7.39
N ALA A 493 -15.78 15.94 6.50
CA ALA A 493 -16.48 14.71 6.15
C ALA A 493 -16.41 13.67 7.29
N ASP A 494 -15.25 13.52 7.93
CA ASP A 494 -15.04 12.68 9.11
C ASP A 494 -15.91 13.16 10.28
N GLU A 495 -15.97 14.48 10.50
CA GLU A 495 -16.89 15.11 11.46
C GLU A 495 -18.37 14.81 11.16
N ALA A 496 -18.78 14.82 9.90
CA ALA A 496 -20.15 14.49 9.48
C ALA A 496 -20.44 12.98 9.63
N HIS A 497 -19.46 12.13 9.34
CA HIS A 497 -19.57 10.69 9.48
C HIS A 497 -19.70 10.26 10.95
N LYS A 498 -18.91 10.85 11.86
CA LYS A 498 -19.06 10.64 13.31
C LYS A 498 -20.46 11.02 13.81
N LYS A 499 -20.98 12.18 13.40
CA LYS A 499 -22.35 12.63 13.75
C LYS A 499 -23.43 11.71 13.15
N PHE A 500 -23.16 11.10 12.00
CA PHE A 500 -24.03 10.06 11.42
C PHE A 500 -24.02 8.77 12.25
N ILE A 501 -22.86 8.29 12.71
CA ILE A 501 -22.74 7.11 13.58
C ILE A 501 -23.47 7.37 14.91
N GLU A 502 -23.22 8.50 15.56
CA GLU A 502 -23.90 8.90 16.80
C GLU A 502 -25.43 8.96 16.61
N ALA A 503 -25.92 9.56 15.52
CA ALA A 503 -27.36 9.59 15.22
C ALA A 503 -27.94 8.20 14.91
N ARG A 504 -27.21 7.33 14.21
CA ARG A 504 -27.58 5.94 13.92
C ARG A 504 -27.67 5.12 15.22
N ARG A 505 -26.71 5.25 16.14
CA ARG A 505 -26.71 4.54 17.43
C ARG A 505 -27.91 4.93 18.28
N ASN A 506 -28.13 6.24 18.48
CA ASN A 506 -29.30 6.76 19.20
C ASN A 506 -30.63 6.32 18.56
N ALA A 507 -30.71 6.26 17.23
CA ALA A 507 -31.89 5.76 16.51
C ALA A 507 -32.14 4.26 16.70
N SER A 508 -31.09 3.46 16.94
CA SER A 508 -31.18 2.03 17.26
C SER A 508 -31.58 1.79 18.71
N GLU A 509 -30.96 2.48 19.68
CA GLU A 509 -31.36 2.43 21.09
C GLU A 509 -32.85 2.76 21.25
N LYS A 510 -33.31 3.84 20.60
CA LYS A 510 -34.74 4.21 20.55
C LYS A 510 -35.62 3.22 19.78
N HIS A 511 -35.05 2.44 18.86
CA HIS A 511 -35.79 1.35 18.23
C HIS A 511 -36.01 0.18 19.19
N GLU A 512 -35.07 -0.10 20.08
CA GLU A 512 -35.16 -1.18 21.06
C GLU A 512 -36.07 -0.82 22.23
N GLU A 513 -36.01 0.41 22.75
CA GLU A 513 -37.04 0.95 23.64
C GLU A 513 -38.45 0.76 23.04
N PHE A 514 -38.62 1.10 21.76
CA PHE A 514 -39.88 0.94 21.02
C PHE A 514 -40.29 -0.54 20.86
N LYS A 515 -39.36 -1.47 20.60
CA LYS A 515 -39.63 -2.93 20.56
C LYS A 515 -40.09 -3.44 21.93
N ALA A 516 -39.41 -3.04 23.01
CA ALA A 516 -39.73 -3.45 24.37
C ALA A 516 -41.14 -2.98 24.79
N ILE A 517 -41.45 -1.70 24.57
CA ILE A 517 -42.77 -1.14 24.92
C ILE A 517 -43.88 -1.76 24.04
N LEU A 518 -43.60 -2.10 22.76
CA LEU A 518 -44.54 -2.87 21.95
C LEU A 518 -44.81 -4.27 22.52
N SER A 519 -43.80 -4.92 23.10
CA SER A 519 -43.95 -6.21 23.78
C SER A 519 -44.85 -6.09 25.03
N ASP A 520 -44.61 -5.10 25.90
CA ASP A 520 -45.48 -4.77 27.03
C ASP A 520 -46.93 -4.60 26.58
N ILE A 521 -47.15 -3.78 25.55
CA ILE A 521 -48.48 -3.51 25.00
C ILE A 521 -49.09 -4.78 24.38
N HIS A 522 -48.30 -5.67 23.79
CA HIS A 522 -48.80 -6.99 23.36
C HIS A 522 -49.28 -7.83 24.55
N VAL A 523 -48.49 -7.92 25.62
CA VAL A 523 -48.85 -8.64 26.86
C VAL A 523 -50.10 -8.05 27.53
N ILE A 524 -50.20 -6.73 27.61
CA ILE A 524 -51.39 -6.01 28.12
C ILE A 524 -52.61 -6.32 27.24
N ASN A 525 -52.51 -6.22 25.91
CA ASN A 525 -53.60 -6.55 24.99
C ASN A 525 -53.98 -8.04 25.05
N LYS A 526 -53.05 -8.95 25.35
CA LYS A 526 -53.28 -10.39 25.58
C LYS A 526 -54.10 -10.61 26.87
N LYS A 527 -53.80 -9.90 27.97
CA LYS A 527 -54.59 -9.90 29.23
C LYS A 527 -55.99 -9.26 29.06
N LEU A 528 -56.09 -8.19 28.27
CA LEU A 528 -57.37 -7.54 27.93
C LEU A 528 -58.23 -8.38 26.96
N GLY A 529 -57.58 -9.13 26.06
CA GLY A 529 -58.23 -9.99 25.07
C GLY A 529 -58.77 -11.30 25.63
N SER A 530 -58.03 -11.94 26.54
CA SER A 530 -58.45 -13.20 27.18
C SER A 530 -59.71 -13.05 28.03
N ASN A 531 -59.91 -11.88 28.65
CA ASN A 531 -61.08 -11.57 29.48
C ASN A 531 -62.30 -11.07 28.67
N LYS A 532 -62.24 -11.11 27.33
CA LYS A 532 -63.37 -10.80 26.45
C LYS A 532 -64.25 -12.05 26.34
N PRO A 533 -65.48 -12.07 26.90
CA PRO A 533 -66.28 -13.28 26.97
C PRO A 533 -66.57 -13.83 25.56
N LYS A 534 -66.47 -15.16 25.40
CA LYS A 534 -66.78 -15.90 24.15
C LYS A 534 -68.27 -15.83 23.79
N ARG A 535 -68.78 -14.62 23.48
CA ARG A 535 -70.05 -14.43 22.80
C ARG A 535 -69.94 -15.09 21.43
N ARG A 536 -70.67 -16.19 21.25
CA ARG A 536 -70.70 -16.99 20.02
C ARG A 536 -70.80 -16.09 18.78
N LYS A 537 -69.74 -16.06 17.95
CA LYS A 537 -69.88 -15.77 16.53
C LYS A 537 -70.32 -17.05 15.82
N SER A 538 -71.61 -17.37 15.89
CA SER A 538 -72.24 -17.82 14.65
C SER A 538 -72.35 -16.60 13.73
N ASP A 539 -72.39 -16.85 12.42
CA ASP A 539 -72.90 -15.89 11.42
C ASP A 539 -72.23 -14.50 11.41
N ASN A 540 -70.97 -14.44 10.96
CA ASN A 540 -70.62 -13.72 9.72
C ASN A 540 -69.13 -13.91 9.40
N LYS A 541 -68.83 -14.66 8.33
CA LYS A 541 -67.47 -14.77 7.74
C LYS A 541 -67.51 -14.55 6.22
N GLY A 542 -68.14 -13.46 5.78
CA GLY A 542 -67.84 -12.88 4.48
C GLY A 542 -66.32 -12.63 4.38
N SER A 543 -65.62 -13.15 3.36
CA SER A 543 -65.69 -12.72 1.95
C SER A 543 -64.87 -11.45 1.71
N SER A 544 -63.55 -11.63 1.65
CA SER A 544 -62.60 -10.69 1.04
C SER A 544 -61.45 -11.49 0.41
N GLY A 545 -60.54 -12.05 1.21
CA GLY A 545 -59.41 -12.85 0.69
C GLY A 545 -59.80 -14.10 -0.12
N SER A 546 -60.90 -14.78 0.25
CA SER A 546 -61.40 -15.95 -0.52
C SER A 546 -61.84 -15.60 -1.95
N ASN A 547 -62.34 -14.37 -2.17
CA ASN A 547 -62.74 -13.91 -3.50
C ASN A 547 -61.51 -13.55 -4.34
N LYS A 548 -60.55 -12.79 -3.78
CA LYS A 548 -59.28 -12.47 -4.47
C LYS A 548 -58.54 -13.72 -4.93
N ASN A 549 -58.32 -14.70 -4.04
CA ASN A 549 -57.60 -15.93 -4.41
C ASN A 549 -58.35 -16.78 -5.46
N ARG A 550 -59.67 -16.62 -5.57
CA ARG A 550 -60.47 -17.25 -6.63
C ARG A 550 -60.39 -16.47 -7.94
N GLU A 551 -60.48 -15.15 -7.89
CA GLU A 551 -60.39 -14.25 -9.06
C GLU A 551 -58.98 -14.31 -9.70
N GLU A 552 -57.91 -14.30 -8.89
CA GLU A 552 -56.52 -14.51 -9.34
C GLU A 552 -56.33 -15.89 -10.00
N ARG A 553 -56.88 -16.96 -9.40
CA ARG A 553 -56.81 -18.31 -9.97
C ARG A 553 -57.62 -18.44 -11.28
N GLN A 554 -58.73 -17.74 -11.42
CA GLN A 554 -59.49 -17.71 -12.68
C GLN A 554 -58.71 -16.96 -13.78
N ARG A 555 -58.04 -15.84 -13.46
CA ARG A 555 -57.14 -15.17 -14.42
C ARG A 555 -55.97 -16.05 -14.84
N ALA A 556 -55.36 -16.80 -13.92
CA ALA A 556 -54.30 -17.75 -14.26
C ALA A 556 -54.80 -18.84 -15.23
N GLN A 557 -56.05 -19.31 -15.11
CA GLN A 557 -56.65 -20.23 -16.07
C GLN A 557 -56.91 -19.58 -17.45
N GLU A 558 -57.39 -18.34 -17.49
CA GLU A 558 -57.58 -17.58 -18.74
C GLU A 558 -56.26 -17.30 -19.47
N ILE A 559 -55.19 -16.98 -18.72
CA ILE A 559 -53.82 -16.83 -19.23
C ILE A 559 -53.29 -18.16 -19.79
N PHE A 560 -53.55 -19.28 -19.12
CA PHE A 560 -53.17 -20.61 -19.60
C PHE A 560 -53.88 -21.00 -20.90
N GLU A 561 -55.18 -20.72 -21.04
CA GLU A 561 -55.91 -20.95 -22.30
C GLU A 561 -55.42 -20.03 -23.43
N LYS A 562 -55.09 -18.77 -23.13
CA LYS A 562 -54.45 -17.81 -24.04
C LYS A 562 -53.08 -18.29 -24.52
N PHE A 563 -52.24 -18.82 -23.62
CA PHE A 563 -50.95 -19.42 -23.95
C PHE A 563 -51.10 -20.64 -24.86
N LYS A 564 -52.03 -21.55 -24.52
CA LYS A 564 -52.34 -22.76 -25.29
C LYS A 564 -52.90 -22.49 -26.70
N GLN A 565 -53.40 -21.27 -26.94
CA GLN A 565 -53.82 -20.77 -28.26
C GLN A 565 -52.69 -20.04 -29.03
N GLY A 566 -51.45 -20.03 -28.52
CA GLY A 566 -50.31 -19.37 -29.14
C GLY A 566 -50.23 -17.86 -28.89
N GLY A 567 -50.99 -17.34 -27.93
CA GLY A 567 -50.92 -15.94 -27.51
C GLY A 567 -49.63 -15.64 -26.74
N LYS A 568 -49.03 -14.46 -26.98
CA LYS A 568 -47.89 -13.99 -26.18
C LYS A 568 -48.35 -13.67 -24.74
N VAL A 569 -47.50 -14.01 -23.78
CA VAL A 569 -47.72 -13.89 -22.33
C VAL A 569 -46.60 -13.02 -21.74
N SER A 570 -46.90 -12.17 -20.75
CA SER A 570 -45.90 -11.32 -20.09
C SER A 570 -45.21 -12.03 -18.92
N THR A 571 -44.09 -11.47 -18.44
CA THR A 571 -43.36 -11.98 -17.27
C THR A 571 -44.23 -12.03 -16.01
N GLU A 572 -45.06 -11.00 -15.79
CA GLU A 572 -46.06 -10.96 -14.70
C GLU A 572 -47.14 -12.05 -14.85
N GLU A 573 -47.60 -12.30 -16.08
CA GLU A 573 -48.58 -13.36 -16.36
C GLU A 573 -47.98 -14.76 -16.15
N ILE A 574 -46.67 -14.97 -16.41
CA ILE A 574 -45.94 -16.22 -16.13
C ILE A 574 -45.79 -16.46 -14.63
N LEU A 575 -45.38 -15.44 -13.87
CA LEU A 575 -45.30 -15.52 -12.40
C LEU A 575 -46.65 -15.87 -11.77
N LEU A 576 -47.76 -15.38 -12.36
CA LEU A 576 -49.11 -15.74 -11.91
C LEU A 576 -49.47 -17.22 -12.16
N LEU A 577 -48.97 -17.83 -13.23
CA LEU A 577 -49.15 -19.27 -13.50
C LEU A 577 -48.38 -20.12 -12.47
N GLN A 578 -47.11 -19.77 -12.20
CA GLN A 578 -46.28 -20.44 -11.21
C GLN A 578 -46.89 -20.36 -9.80
N LYS A 579 -47.33 -19.16 -9.37
CA LYS A 579 -47.97 -18.91 -8.07
C LYS A 579 -49.19 -19.81 -7.79
N TYR A 580 -49.91 -20.23 -8.83
CA TYR A 580 -51.09 -21.10 -8.71
C TYR A 580 -50.88 -22.54 -9.19
N ASN A 581 -49.64 -22.88 -9.57
CA ASN A 581 -49.20 -24.20 -10.04
C ASN A 581 -50.10 -24.76 -11.15
N ILE A 582 -50.31 -23.95 -12.20
CA ILE A 582 -51.12 -24.29 -13.39
C ILE A 582 -50.19 -24.52 -14.58
N GLY A 583 -50.07 -25.78 -15.02
CA GLY A 583 -49.30 -26.24 -16.18
C GLY A 583 -50.10 -27.16 -17.09
#